data_AF-A0A9N9JFG7-F1
#
_entry.id   AF-A0A9N9JFG7-F1
#
_cell.length_a   1.000
_cell.length_b   1.000
_cell.length_c   1.000
_cell.angle_alpha   90.00
_cell.angle_beta   90.00
_cell.angle_gamma   90.00
#
_symmetry.space_group_name_H-M   'P 1'
#
loop_
_entity.id
_entity.type
_entity.pdbx_description
1 polymer ?
#
loop_
_entity_poly.entity_id
_entity_poly.type
_entity_poly.pdbx_seq_one_letter_code
_entity_poly.pdbx_strand_id
1 'polypeptide(L)'
;IVLDLSNNYGGDVYLAHQINNILFPDIQNFPADLKVNNISIQFIEGFSMINSLFNEKNAFLQHYKTYISTRTNTSFNSIEDFIGNNLYTRGGTQLKYTSKAFFNDTILYGGILEFPKPPKFPWTEKDIIILTNGLCFSSCALITQRLAENNVPTIVVGGFPNKRFSFASMSGGYKVTTDYFENYFSILKNLDSSLVSSLTLPETLTLSFTIAEVYSVNHPNEVMDFSFRPADYQLYYDERSARDPSQLWMQAAKFIKG
;
A
#
# COMPACT_ATOMS: atom_id res chain seq x y z
N ILE A 1 1.32 -15.62 18.85
CA ILE A 1 2.33 -14.74 18.23
C ILE A 1 1.91 -13.30 18.49
N VAL A 2 2.82 -12.50 19.06
CA VAL A 2 2.65 -11.04 19.10
C VAL A 2 3.46 -10.46 17.95
N LEU A 3 2.77 -9.88 16.98
CA LEU A 3 3.40 -9.14 15.88
C LEU A 3 3.52 -7.68 16.31
N ASP A 4 4.64 -7.34 16.92
CA ASP A 4 4.91 -5.96 17.35
C ASP A 4 5.42 -5.12 16.17
N LEU A 5 4.61 -4.12 15.83
CA LEU A 5 4.85 -3.14 14.79
C LEU A 5 4.82 -1.71 15.37
N SER A 6 4.93 -1.58 16.70
CA SER A 6 5.07 -0.29 17.36
C SER A 6 6.32 0.43 16.86
N ASN A 7 6.21 1.73 16.58
CA ASN A 7 7.28 2.56 16.00
C ASN A 7 7.76 2.12 14.60
N ASN A 8 7.01 1.28 13.89
CA ASN A 8 7.32 0.93 12.51
C ASN A 8 6.55 1.86 11.53
N TYR A 9 7.27 2.78 10.88
CA TYR A 9 6.69 3.72 9.91
C TYR A 9 6.54 3.16 8.49
N GLY A 10 6.94 1.92 8.24
CA GLY A 10 6.95 1.30 6.92
C GLY A 10 8.35 0.86 6.48
N GLY A 11 8.53 0.70 5.18
CA GLY A 11 9.75 0.18 4.59
C GLY A 11 9.51 -0.31 3.18
N ASP A 12 9.89 -1.54 2.90
CA ASP A 12 9.73 -2.14 1.58
C ASP A 12 8.31 -2.72 1.41
N VAL A 13 7.60 -2.29 0.36
CA VAL A 13 6.21 -2.70 0.08
C VAL A 13 6.13 -4.15 -0.37
N TYR A 14 7.11 -4.62 -1.14
CA TYR A 14 7.16 -6.01 -1.57
C TYR A 14 7.29 -6.93 -0.36
N LEU A 15 8.20 -6.62 0.58
CA LEU A 15 8.34 -7.40 1.82
C LEU A 15 7.06 -7.44 2.65
N ALA A 16 6.28 -6.35 2.69
CA ALA A 16 4.97 -6.36 3.36
C ALA A 16 3.99 -7.33 2.70
N HIS A 17 3.91 -7.34 1.37
CA HIS A 17 3.09 -8.32 0.63
C HIS A 17 3.56 -9.75 0.90
N GLN A 18 4.87 -9.99 0.99
CA GLN A 18 5.41 -11.31 1.29
C GLN A 18 5.10 -11.73 2.73
N ILE A 19 5.21 -10.85 3.72
CA ILE A 19 4.83 -11.16 5.11
C ILE A 19 3.36 -11.58 5.20
N ASN A 20 2.46 -10.87 4.49
CA ASN A 20 1.05 -11.23 4.39
C ASN A 20 0.87 -12.65 3.81
N ASN A 21 1.56 -12.96 2.71
CA ASN A 21 1.51 -14.28 2.07
C ASN A 21 2.16 -15.40 2.91
N ILE A 22 3.17 -15.08 3.70
CA ILE A 22 3.84 -16.02 4.62
C ILE A 22 2.88 -16.43 5.74
N LEU A 23 2.18 -15.45 6.32
CA LEU A 23 1.24 -15.71 7.42
C LEU A 23 -0.08 -16.31 6.91
N PHE A 24 -0.57 -15.85 5.76
CA PHE A 24 -1.82 -16.30 5.16
C PHE A 24 -1.71 -16.37 3.62
N PRO A 25 -1.29 -17.53 3.06
CA PRO A 25 -0.98 -17.65 1.63
C PRO A 25 -2.12 -17.38 0.64
N ASP A 26 -3.37 -17.43 1.11
CA ASP A 26 -4.56 -17.32 0.26
C ASP A 26 -5.15 -15.90 0.23
N ILE A 27 -4.53 -14.93 0.90
CA ILE A 27 -5.04 -13.55 0.97
C ILE A 27 -4.46 -12.70 -0.16
N GLN A 28 -5.32 -11.96 -0.86
CA GLN A 28 -4.87 -10.97 -1.86
C GLN A 28 -4.44 -9.66 -1.20
N ASN A 29 -3.48 -8.95 -1.81
CA ASN A 29 -3.12 -7.58 -1.42
C ASN A 29 -4.28 -6.60 -1.65
N PHE A 30 -4.13 -5.37 -1.18
CA PHE A 30 -5.15 -4.35 -1.41
C PHE A 30 -5.21 -3.91 -2.87
N PRO A 31 -6.42 -3.76 -3.45
CA PRO A 31 -6.57 -3.15 -4.75
C PRO A 31 -6.32 -1.64 -4.67
N ALA A 32 -5.84 -1.09 -5.78
CA ALA A 32 -5.60 0.33 -5.96
C ALA A 32 -6.15 0.82 -7.31
N ASP A 33 -6.34 2.13 -7.41
CA ASP A 33 -6.49 2.83 -8.68
C ASP A 33 -5.71 4.15 -8.67
N LEU A 34 -5.40 4.65 -9.86
CA LEU A 34 -4.68 5.91 -10.04
C LEU A 34 -5.67 7.00 -10.45
N LYS A 35 -5.47 8.21 -9.93
CA LYS A 35 -6.22 9.37 -10.41
C LYS A 35 -5.87 9.65 -11.88
N VAL A 36 -6.90 9.80 -12.71
CA VAL A 36 -6.77 10.04 -14.15
C VAL A 36 -7.00 11.53 -14.46
N ASN A 37 -6.00 12.15 -15.07
CA ASN A 37 -6.04 13.52 -15.60
C ASN A 37 -5.07 13.65 -16.78
N ASN A 38 -5.01 14.83 -17.41
CA ASN A 38 -4.15 15.05 -18.58
C ASN A 38 -2.66 14.76 -18.33
N ILE A 39 -2.18 14.92 -17.09
CA ILE A 39 -0.78 14.62 -16.71
C ILE A 39 -0.59 13.11 -16.56
N SER A 40 -1.45 12.46 -15.77
CA SER A 40 -1.30 11.02 -15.50
C SER A 40 -1.49 10.16 -16.75
N ILE A 41 -2.35 10.57 -17.69
CA ILE A 41 -2.53 9.90 -18.99
C ILE A 41 -1.21 9.88 -19.76
N GLN A 42 -0.53 11.02 -19.86
CA GLN A 42 0.76 11.12 -20.57
C GLN A 42 1.83 10.24 -19.94
N PHE A 43 1.87 10.14 -18.61
CA PHE A 43 2.77 9.21 -17.94
C PHE A 43 2.40 7.75 -18.24
N ILE A 44 1.12 7.38 -18.09
CA ILE A 44 0.67 6.01 -18.36
C ILE A 44 1.01 5.62 -19.80
N GLU A 45 0.69 6.46 -20.78
CA GLU A 45 0.99 6.22 -22.20
C GLU A 45 2.49 6.12 -22.44
N GLY A 46 3.25 7.13 -22.03
CA GLY A 46 4.69 7.20 -22.26
C GLY A 46 5.45 6.02 -21.66
N PHE A 47 5.17 5.66 -20.40
CA PHE A 47 5.82 4.51 -19.77
C PHE A 47 5.38 3.17 -20.37
N SER A 48 4.14 3.08 -20.85
CA SER A 48 3.62 1.87 -21.48
C SER A 48 4.21 1.61 -22.88
N MET A 49 4.87 2.61 -23.48
CA MET A 49 5.61 2.46 -24.74
C MET A 49 7.04 1.92 -24.55
N ILE A 50 7.60 1.97 -23.34
CA ILE A 50 8.99 1.59 -23.07
C ILE A 50 9.07 0.07 -22.81
N ASN A 51 9.10 -0.70 -23.90
CA ASN A 51 9.13 -2.17 -23.83
C ASN A 51 10.41 -2.76 -23.18
N SER A 52 11.53 -2.01 -23.14
CA SER A 52 12.81 -2.49 -22.56
C SER A 52 12.77 -2.68 -21.04
N LEU A 53 11.82 -2.06 -20.33
CA LEU A 53 11.72 -2.11 -18.87
C LEU A 53 11.31 -3.47 -18.33
N PHE A 54 10.70 -4.33 -19.15
CA PHE A 54 10.40 -5.72 -18.77
C PHE A 54 11.64 -6.58 -18.68
N ASN A 55 12.73 -6.21 -19.36
CA ASN A 55 13.97 -6.97 -19.33
C ASN A 55 14.92 -6.54 -18.19
N GLU A 56 14.73 -5.34 -17.61
CA GLU A 56 15.60 -4.78 -16.56
C GLU A 56 15.06 -4.90 -15.13
N LYS A 57 13.99 -5.66 -14.92
CA LYS A 57 13.53 -6.09 -13.59
C LYS A 57 13.13 -4.96 -12.62
N ASN A 58 12.65 -3.82 -13.12
CA ASN A 58 11.98 -2.78 -12.34
C ASN A 58 11.02 -2.02 -13.27
N ALA A 59 9.74 -2.38 -13.26
CA ALA A 59 8.73 -1.70 -14.07
C ALA A 59 8.17 -0.47 -13.32
N PHE A 60 7.85 0.59 -14.04
CA PHE A 60 7.25 1.78 -13.43
C PHE A 60 5.79 1.53 -13.08
N LEU A 61 5.36 2.02 -11.92
CA LEU A 61 3.97 1.92 -11.50
C LEU A 61 2.97 2.55 -12.47
N GLN A 62 3.40 3.46 -13.34
CA GLN A 62 2.51 4.06 -14.32
C GLN A 62 2.28 3.13 -15.54
N HIS A 63 3.04 2.05 -15.67
CA HIS A 63 2.90 1.10 -16.76
C HIS A 63 1.70 0.17 -16.52
N TYR A 64 0.72 0.12 -17.43
CA TYR A 64 -0.53 -0.64 -17.24
C TYR A 64 -0.36 -2.14 -16.88
N LYS A 65 0.66 -2.81 -17.42
CA LYS A 65 1.01 -4.21 -17.07
C LYS A 65 1.52 -4.43 -15.63
N THR A 66 1.90 -3.40 -14.87
CA THR A 66 2.22 -3.57 -13.42
C THR A 66 0.98 -3.81 -12.58
N TYR A 67 -0.18 -3.98 -13.20
CA TYR A 67 -1.46 -4.16 -12.54
C TYR A 67 -2.21 -5.39 -13.05
N ILE A 68 -2.94 -6.03 -12.14
CA ILE A 68 -3.85 -7.16 -12.40
C ILE A 68 -5.27 -6.68 -12.11
N SER A 69 -6.13 -6.71 -13.12
CA SER A 69 -7.53 -6.27 -13.02
C SER A 69 -8.27 -7.05 -11.93
N THR A 70 -8.93 -6.35 -11.00
CA THR A 70 -9.77 -7.01 -9.99
C THR A 70 -11.00 -7.70 -10.59
N ARG A 71 -11.42 -7.28 -11.79
CA ARG A 71 -12.59 -7.83 -12.48
C ARG A 71 -12.30 -9.15 -13.20
N THR A 72 -11.13 -9.25 -13.82
CA THR A 72 -10.78 -10.41 -14.66
C THR A 72 -9.71 -11.29 -14.03
N ASN A 73 -9.04 -10.82 -12.98
CA ASN A 73 -7.91 -11.48 -12.35
C ASN A 73 -6.75 -11.78 -13.33
N THR A 74 -6.58 -10.93 -14.33
CA THR A 74 -5.54 -11.02 -15.35
C THR A 74 -4.91 -9.64 -15.57
N SER A 75 -3.70 -9.61 -16.15
CA SER A 75 -3.10 -8.38 -16.63
C SER A 75 -4.01 -7.67 -17.64
N PHE A 76 -3.93 -6.34 -17.68
CA PHE A 76 -4.60 -5.53 -18.69
C PHE A 76 -4.00 -5.78 -20.08
N ASN A 77 -4.85 -5.76 -21.10
CA ASN A 77 -4.44 -5.99 -22.48
C ASN A 77 -4.05 -4.70 -23.20
N SER A 78 -4.66 -3.57 -22.84
CA SER A 78 -4.37 -2.24 -23.39
C SER A 78 -4.37 -1.14 -22.33
N ILE A 79 -3.86 0.04 -22.71
CA ILE A 79 -3.87 1.25 -21.89
C ILE A 79 -5.31 1.72 -21.66
N GLU A 80 -6.17 1.61 -22.67
CA GLU A 80 -7.58 2.02 -22.61
C GLU A 80 -8.37 1.20 -21.59
N ASP A 81 -8.13 -0.12 -21.53
CA ASP A 81 -8.74 -1.00 -20.52
C ASP A 81 -8.30 -0.64 -19.10
N PHE A 82 -7.03 -0.25 -18.93
CA PHE A 82 -6.48 0.18 -17.65
C PHE A 82 -7.03 1.55 -17.22
N ILE A 83 -7.02 2.55 -18.11
CA ILE A 83 -7.55 3.89 -17.82
C ILE A 83 -9.06 3.83 -17.58
N GLY A 84 -9.80 3.08 -18.40
CA GLY A 84 -11.24 2.90 -18.28
C GLY A 84 -12.04 4.21 -18.24
N ASN A 85 -13.22 4.16 -17.61
CA ASN A 85 -14.11 5.31 -17.44
C ASN A 85 -14.72 5.41 -16.03
N ASN A 86 -13.93 5.07 -15.01
CA ASN A 86 -14.41 5.05 -13.63
C ASN A 86 -14.47 6.46 -13.07
N LEU A 87 -15.65 6.87 -12.58
CA LEU A 87 -15.88 8.18 -11.98
C LEU A 87 -16.26 8.02 -10.52
N TYR A 88 -15.59 8.76 -9.65
CA TYR A 88 -15.87 8.79 -8.22
C TYR A 88 -16.05 10.22 -7.74
N THR A 89 -16.97 10.42 -6.80
CA THR A 89 -17.09 11.69 -6.09
C THR A 89 -16.14 11.69 -4.90
N ARG A 90 -15.23 12.66 -4.85
CA ARG A 90 -14.31 12.90 -3.72
C ARG A 90 -14.38 14.37 -3.33
N GLY A 91 -14.65 14.66 -2.06
CA GLY A 91 -14.76 16.05 -1.58
C GLY A 91 -15.76 16.90 -2.37
N GLY A 92 -16.86 16.29 -2.86
CA GLY A 92 -17.88 16.98 -3.68
C GLY A 92 -17.54 17.15 -5.17
N THR A 93 -16.37 16.69 -5.62
CA THR A 93 -15.95 16.79 -7.03
C THR A 93 -15.96 15.42 -7.70
N GLN A 94 -16.50 15.32 -8.93
CA GLN A 94 -16.33 14.12 -9.74
C GLN A 94 -14.91 14.06 -10.30
N LEU A 95 -14.23 12.95 -10.05
CA LEU A 95 -12.87 12.69 -10.49
C LEU A 95 -12.82 11.35 -11.21
N LYS A 96 -11.97 11.26 -12.23
CA LYS A 96 -11.74 10.03 -13.00
C LYS A 96 -10.59 9.23 -12.39
N TYR A 97 -10.73 7.91 -12.36
CA TYR A 97 -9.71 6.97 -11.90
C TYR A 97 -9.56 5.80 -12.86
N THR A 98 -8.41 5.13 -12.82
CA THR A 98 -8.16 3.89 -13.56
C THR A 98 -9.11 2.79 -13.08
N SER A 99 -9.16 1.69 -13.83
CA SER A 99 -9.77 0.45 -13.34
C SER A 99 -9.06 0.00 -12.05
N LYS A 100 -9.85 -0.44 -11.04
CA LYS A 100 -9.29 -1.02 -9.83
C LYS A 100 -8.47 -2.26 -10.16
N ALA A 101 -7.30 -2.37 -9.54
CA ALA A 101 -6.37 -3.44 -9.82
C ALA A 101 -5.48 -3.76 -8.62
N PHE A 102 -4.99 -4.99 -8.56
CA PHE A 102 -3.90 -5.36 -7.67
C PHE A 102 -2.56 -5.02 -8.32
N PHE A 103 -1.53 -4.75 -7.52
CA PHE A 103 -0.17 -4.67 -8.04
C PHE A 103 0.30 -6.05 -8.53
N ASN A 104 0.90 -6.08 -9.71
CA ASN A 104 1.61 -7.23 -10.22
C ASN A 104 3.03 -7.21 -9.67
N ASP A 105 3.21 -7.71 -8.45
CA ASP A 105 4.50 -7.68 -7.76
C ASP A 105 5.63 -8.36 -8.55
N THR A 106 5.31 -9.42 -9.33
CA THR A 106 6.31 -10.09 -10.18
C THR A 106 6.88 -9.15 -11.22
N ILE A 107 6.03 -8.35 -11.87
CA ILE A 107 6.47 -7.37 -12.88
C ILE A 107 7.11 -6.15 -12.20
N LEU A 108 6.50 -5.67 -11.11
CA LEU A 108 6.93 -4.46 -10.41
C LEU A 108 8.32 -4.61 -9.80
N TYR A 109 8.59 -5.75 -9.15
CA TYR A 109 9.86 -6.03 -8.45
C TYR A 109 10.74 -7.04 -9.21
N GLY A 110 10.41 -7.30 -10.48
CA GLY A 110 11.27 -8.00 -11.44
C GLY A 110 11.64 -9.44 -11.11
N GLY A 111 10.86 -10.12 -10.26
CA GLY A 111 11.14 -11.49 -9.81
C GLY A 111 12.51 -11.66 -9.12
N ILE A 112 13.16 -10.57 -8.66
CA ILE A 112 14.51 -10.63 -8.07
C ILE A 112 14.49 -11.35 -6.72
N LEU A 113 13.35 -11.32 -6.05
CA LEU A 113 13.10 -11.98 -4.78
C LEU A 113 12.00 -13.03 -4.96
N GLU A 114 12.22 -14.06 -5.78
CA GLU A 114 11.37 -15.25 -5.73
C GLU A 114 11.53 -15.90 -4.35
N PHE A 115 10.68 -15.48 -3.41
CA PHE A 115 10.59 -16.18 -2.14
C PHE A 115 10.00 -17.56 -2.40
N PRO A 116 10.63 -18.64 -1.90
CA PRO A 116 10.05 -19.96 -1.99
C PRO A 116 8.65 -19.91 -1.38
N LYS A 117 7.71 -20.68 -1.96
CA LYS A 117 6.36 -20.78 -1.40
C LYS A 117 6.49 -21.07 0.10
N PRO A 118 6.01 -20.18 0.98
CA PRO A 118 6.25 -20.33 2.40
C PRO A 118 5.64 -21.64 2.88
N PRO A 119 6.29 -22.33 3.84
CA PRO A 119 5.67 -23.48 4.47
C PRO A 119 4.34 -23.03 5.10
N LYS A 120 3.32 -23.89 5.04
CA LYS A 120 2.08 -23.60 5.74
C LYS A 120 2.35 -23.67 7.24
N PHE A 121 2.38 -22.52 7.90
CA PHE A 121 2.50 -22.47 9.34
C PHE A 121 1.22 -22.98 10.03
N PRO A 122 1.33 -23.52 11.25
CA PRO A 122 0.17 -24.03 11.98
C PRO A 122 -0.71 -22.92 12.57
N TRP A 123 -0.27 -21.67 12.51
CA TRP A 123 -0.96 -20.52 13.10
C TRP A 123 -2.13 -20.06 12.23
N THR A 124 -3.20 -19.70 12.90
CA THR A 124 -4.41 -19.09 12.34
C THR A 124 -4.52 -17.64 12.80
N GLU A 125 -5.54 -16.94 12.33
CA GLU A 125 -5.86 -15.57 12.77
C GLU A 125 -6.07 -15.46 14.29
N LYS A 126 -6.44 -16.58 14.94
CA LYS A 126 -6.67 -16.65 16.39
C LYS A 126 -5.38 -16.76 17.20
N ASP A 127 -4.29 -17.19 16.56
CA ASP A 127 -2.99 -17.41 17.19
C ASP A 127 -2.10 -16.17 17.12
N ILE A 128 -2.53 -15.11 16.42
CA ILE A 128 -1.75 -13.91 16.15
C ILE A 128 -2.48 -12.71 16.76
N ILE A 129 -1.71 -11.76 17.30
CA ILE A 129 -2.22 -10.43 17.65
C ILE A 129 -1.24 -9.36 17.20
N ILE A 130 -1.77 -8.27 16.66
CA ILE A 130 -1.00 -7.13 16.17
C ILE A 130 -0.88 -6.11 17.28
N LEU A 131 0.34 -5.69 17.61
CA LEU A 131 0.61 -4.60 18.55
C LEU A 131 1.18 -3.41 17.78
N THR A 132 0.57 -2.24 17.92
CA THR A 132 1.02 -0.98 17.30
C THR A 132 0.93 0.17 18.30
N ASN A 133 1.41 1.34 17.91
CA ASN A 133 1.14 2.61 18.58
C ASN A 133 0.52 3.67 17.64
N GLY A 134 -0.14 3.20 16.56
CA GLY A 134 -0.77 4.05 15.55
C GLY A 134 0.18 4.68 14.52
N LEU A 135 1.50 4.52 14.69
CA LEU A 135 2.51 5.05 13.76
C LEU A 135 2.66 4.22 12.48
N CYS A 136 1.94 3.10 12.35
CA CYS A 136 2.04 2.26 11.17
C CYS A 136 1.58 2.98 9.92
N PHE A 137 2.55 3.18 9.03
CA PHE A 137 2.43 3.89 7.77
C PHE A 137 3.06 3.02 6.66
N SER A 138 2.67 3.26 5.40
CA SER A 138 3.21 2.57 4.23
C SER A 138 3.21 1.03 4.42
N SER A 139 4.34 0.35 4.24
CA SER A 139 4.46 -1.10 4.36
C SER A 139 4.01 -1.66 5.71
N CYS A 140 4.18 -0.93 6.82
CA CYS A 140 3.64 -1.40 8.09
C CYS A 140 2.10 -1.43 8.03
N ALA A 141 1.51 -0.35 7.52
CA ALA A 141 0.06 -0.21 7.40
C ALA A 141 -0.54 -1.24 6.44
N LEU A 142 0.19 -1.66 5.39
CA LEU A 142 -0.20 -2.76 4.52
C LEU A 142 -0.30 -4.08 5.28
N ILE A 143 0.68 -4.40 6.14
CA ILE A 143 0.66 -5.61 6.95
C ILE A 143 -0.50 -5.53 7.95
N THR A 144 -0.52 -4.50 8.80
CA THR A 144 -1.48 -4.42 9.91
C THR A 144 -2.92 -4.41 9.42
N GLN A 145 -3.23 -3.62 8.39
CA GLN A 145 -4.60 -3.56 7.88
C GLN A 145 -4.99 -4.82 7.14
N ARG A 146 -4.07 -5.44 6.40
CA ARG A 146 -4.43 -6.65 5.65
C ARG A 146 -4.71 -7.82 6.59
N LEU A 147 -3.89 -7.98 7.61
CA LEU A 147 -4.08 -8.97 8.65
C LEU A 147 -5.34 -8.69 9.49
N ALA A 148 -5.63 -7.42 9.81
CA ALA A 148 -6.87 -7.05 10.47
C ALA A 148 -8.12 -7.38 9.62
N GLU A 149 -8.07 -7.15 8.30
CA GLU A 149 -9.11 -7.60 7.37
C GLU A 149 -9.21 -9.12 7.22
N ASN A 150 -8.18 -9.85 7.67
CA ASN A 150 -8.19 -11.30 7.83
C ASN A 150 -8.48 -11.73 9.28
N ASN A 151 -9.18 -10.90 10.05
CA ASN A 151 -9.63 -11.14 11.42
C ASN A 151 -8.53 -11.31 12.49
N VAL A 152 -7.29 -10.90 12.20
CA VAL A 152 -6.24 -10.84 13.23
C VAL A 152 -6.53 -9.66 14.16
N PRO A 153 -6.68 -9.87 15.49
CA PRO A 153 -6.98 -8.80 16.42
C PRO A 153 -5.85 -7.77 16.50
N THR A 154 -6.23 -6.53 16.76
CA THR A 154 -5.33 -5.37 16.83
C THR A 154 -5.34 -4.73 18.21
N ILE A 155 -4.15 -4.36 18.67
CA ILE A 155 -3.92 -3.59 19.90
C ILE A 155 -3.17 -2.33 19.52
N VAL A 156 -3.63 -1.21 20.07
CA VAL A 156 -2.86 0.02 20.09
C VAL A 156 -2.38 0.32 21.51
N VAL A 157 -1.11 0.70 21.68
CA VAL A 157 -0.58 1.18 22.96
C VAL A 157 -0.49 2.71 22.97
N GLY A 158 -0.93 3.30 24.08
CA GLY A 158 -0.92 4.75 24.28
C GLY A 158 -2.24 5.40 23.85
N GLY A 159 -2.16 6.62 23.34
CA GLY A 159 -3.34 7.44 23.01
C GLY A 159 -4.04 8.01 24.24
N PHE A 160 -5.20 8.64 24.02
CA PHE A 160 -5.98 9.25 25.09
C PHE A 160 -6.87 8.23 25.81
N PRO A 161 -7.05 8.34 27.14
CA PRO A 161 -8.02 7.55 27.87
C PRO A 161 -9.43 7.64 27.27
N ASN A 162 -10.11 6.52 27.18
CA ASN A 162 -11.50 6.42 26.67
C ASN A 162 -11.70 6.88 25.21
N LYS A 163 -10.62 6.95 24.42
CA LYS A 163 -10.68 7.24 22.99
C LYS A 163 -9.96 6.14 22.23
N ARG A 164 -10.71 5.41 21.40
CA ARG A 164 -10.10 4.42 20.51
C ARG A 164 -9.11 5.11 19.58
N PHE A 165 -7.94 4.50 19.43
CA PHE A 165 -6.91 4.95 18.53
C PHE A 165 -6.88 4.05 17.30
N SER A 166 -6.45 4.62 16.16
CA SER A 166 -6.27 3.82 14.96
C SER A 166 -4.97 3.03 15.04
N PHE A 167 -4.97 1.78 14.56
CA PHE A 167 -3.78 0.93 14.55
C PHE A 167 -2.87 1.19 13.34
N ALA A 168 -3.35 1.93 12.34
CA ALA A 168 -2.61 2.30 11.13
C ALA A 168 -3.08 3.67 10.62
N SER A 169 -2.24 4.35 9.84
CA SER A 169 -2.55 5.70 9.33
C SER A 169 -2.72 5.78 7.81
N MET A 170 -1.86 5.13 7.02
CA MET A 170 -1.89 5.24 5.55
C MET A 170 -1.37 3.97 4.89
N SER A 171 -2.23 3.32 4.12
CA SER A 171 -2.04 1.95 3.61
C SER A 171 -1.30 1.90 2.30
N GLY A 172 -1.28 2.94 1.48
CA GLY A 172 -0.51 2.81 0.23
C GLY A 172 -0.87 3.70 -0.93
N GLY A 173 -1.34 4.92 -0.71
CA GLY A 173 -1.58 5.90 -1.78
C GLY A 173 -0.38 6.24 -2.70
N TYR A 174 0.72 5.51 -2.58
CA TYR A 174 1.98 5.60 -3.31
C TYR A 174 2.52 7.03 -3.39
N LYS A 175 3.39 7.34 -2.43
CA LYS A 175 4.09 8.62 -2.37
C LYS A 175 5.06 8.72 -3.54
N VAL A 176 4.89 9.74 -4.36
CA VAL A 176 5.86 10.21 -5.34
C VAL A 176 6.39 11.58 -4.94
N THR A 177 7.60 11.88 -5.37
CA THR A 177 8.19 13.21 -5.26
C THR A 177 8.37 13.85 -6.63
N THR A 178 8.58 15.16 -6.70
CA THR A 178 8.94 15.83 -7.96
C THR A 178 10.23 15.29 -8.56
N ASP A 179 11.23 14.99 -7.73
CA ASP A 179 12.53 14.43 -8.15
C ASP A 179 12.38 13.04 -8.77
N TYR A 180 11.37 12.26 -8.32
CA TYR A 180 10.97 11.01 -8.98
C TYR A 180 10.63 11.31 -10.45
N PHE A 181 9.80 12.32 -10.71
CA PHE A 181 9.41 12.69 -12.08
C PHE A 181 10.52 13.34 -12.92
N GLU A 182 11.47 14.07 -12.33
CA GLU A 182 12.58 14.70 -13.09
C GLU A 182 13.44 13.66 -13.81
N ASN A 183 13.80 12.58 -13.12
CA ASN A 183 14.50 11.45 -13.73
C ASN A 183 13.71 10.87 -14.90
N TYR A 184 12.38 10.80 -14.79
CA TYR A 184 11.53 10.28 -15.86
C TYR A 184 11.25 11.25 -16.99
N PHE A 185 11.21 12.56 -16.72
CA PHE A 185 11.10 13.56 -17.77
C PHE A 185 12.28 13.46 -18.72
N SER A 186 13.49 13.14 -18.25
CA SER A 186 14.62 12.89 -19.16
C SER A 186 14.36 11.74 -20.14
N ILE A 187 13.69 10.67 -19.68
CA ILE A 187 13.33 9.50 -20.49
C ILE A 187 12.17 9.84 -21.43
N LEU A 188 11.14 10.52 -20.95
CA LEU A 188 9.94 10.87 -21.70
C LEU A 188 10.15 12.03 -22.70
N LYS A 189 11.13 12.94 -22.46
CA LYS A 189 11.54 13.98 -23.44
C LYS A 189 12.02 13.35 -24.75
N ASN A 190 12.62 12.16 -24.69
CA ASN A 190 13.04 11.41 -25.89
C ASN A 190 11.86 10.78 -26.64
N LEU A 191 10.64 10.81 -26.08
CA LEU A 191 9.42 10.25 -26.68
C LEU A 191 8.48 11.33 -27.27
N ASP A 192 8.95 12.59 -27.37
CA ASP A 192 8.23 13.71 -27.98
C ASP A 192 6.83 14.01 -27.37
N SER A 193 6.66 13.75 -26.06
CA SER A 193 5.44 14.16 -25.33
C SER A 193 5.43 15.67 -25.12
N SER A 194 4.51 16.36 -25.78
CA SER A 194 4.30 17.82 -25.70
C SER A 194 4.04 18.36 -24.29
N LEU A 195 3.59 17.52 -23.35
CA LEU A 195 3.39 17.90 -21.96
C LEU A 195 4.71 17.91 -21.16
N VAL A 196 5.60 16.97 -21.45
CA VAL A 196 6.87 16.80 -20.75
C VAL A 196 7.89 17.87 -21.13
N SER A 197 7.82 18.40 -22.35
CA SER A 197 8.64 19.53 -22.78
C SER A 197 8.25 20.87 -22.13
N SER A 198 7.02 20.99 -21.60
CA SER A 198 6.50 22.21 -20.98
C SER A 198 6.48 22.19 -19.44
N LEU A 199 6.59 21.00 -18.81
CA LEU A 199 6.72 20.86 -17.36
C LEU A 199 8.13 21.25 -16.91
N THR A 200 8.26 22.46 -16.37
CA THR A 200 9.47 22.93 -15.66
C THR A 200 9.16 22.96 -14.17
N LEU A 201 9.75 22.06 -13.40
CA LEU A 201 9.65 22.08 -11.94
C LEU A 201 10.81 22.93 -11.38
N PRO A 202 10.60 23.74 -10.32
CA PRO A 202 11.70 24.47 -9.69
C PRO A 202 12.67 23.49 -9.04
N GLU A 203 13.96 23.55 -9.37
CA GLU A 203 15.01 22.67 -8.84
C GLU A 203 15.12 22.69 -7.30
N THR A 204 14.61 23.74 -6.65
CA THR A 204 14.67 23.92 -5.20
C THR A 204 13.40 23.48 -4.46
N LEU A 205 12.38 22.97 -5.15
CA LEU A 205 11.10 22.60 -4.56
C LEU A 205 10.81 21.11 -4.75
N THR A 206 10.94 20.34 -3.66
CA THR A 206 10.46 18.95 -3.64
C THR A 206 9.02 18.89 -3.11
N LEU A 207 8.05 18.64 -4.00
CA LEU A 207 6.68 18.32 -3.59
C LEU A 207 6.54 16.81 -3.39
N SER A 208 5.80 16.39 -2.36
CA SER A 208 5.42 15.00 -2.12
C SER A 208 3.89 14.87 -2.19
N PHE A 209 3.40 13.91 -2.98
CA PHE A 209 1.97 13.64 -3.09
C PHE A 209 1.72 12.16 -3.39
N THR A 210 0.49 11.73 -3.15
CA THR A 210 -0.02 10.40 -3.48
C THR A 210 -0.64 10.40 -4.86
N ILE A 211 -0.44 9.32 -5.62
CA ILE A 211 -1.04 9.16 -6.96
C ILE A 211 -2.05 8.03 -7.04
N ALA A 212 -2.11 7.18 -6.02
CA ALA A 212 -3.03 6.06 -5.94
C ALA A 212 -4.01 6.26 -4.78
N GLU A 213 -5.21 5.68 -4.91
CA GLU A 213 -6.06 5.33 -3.77
C GLU A 213 -5.98 3.82 -3.56
N VAL A 214 -5.81 3.39 -2.31
CA VAL A 214 -5.85 1.98 -1.91
C VAL A 214 -7.17 1.69 -1.21
N TYR A 215 -7.78 0.55 -1.52
CA TYR A 215 -9.12 0.21 -1.06
C TYR A 215 -9.13 -1.05 -0.20
N SER A 216 -10.09 -1.11 0.72
CA SER A 216 -10.35 -2.30 1.53
C SER A 216 -10.75 -3.49 0.64
N VAL A 217 -10.28 -4.69 0.99
CA VAL A 217 -10.75 -5.94 0.34
C VAL A 217 -12.16 -6.27 0.83
N ASN A 218 -12.43 -6.05 2.12
CA ASN A 218 -13.72 -6.35 2.73
C ASN A 218 -14.79 -5.29 2.41
N HIS A 219 -14.39 -4.04 2.16
CA HIS A 219 -15.27 -2.94 1.76
C HIS A 219 -14.73 -2.23 0.50
N PRO A 220 -15.00 -2.76 -0.72
CA PRO A 220 -14.31 -2.33 -1.96
C PRO A 220 -14.44 -0.85 -2.37
N ASN A 221 -15.33 -0.10 -1.73
CA ASN A 221 -15.54 1.34 -1.96
C ASN A 221 -14.90 2.23 -0.87
N GLU A 222 -14.34 1.64 0.19
CA GLU A 222 -13.67 2.34 1.27
C GLU A 222 -12.20 2.60 0.88
N VAL A 223 -11.86 3.87 0.69
CA VAL A 223 -10.45 4.31 0.57
C VAL A 223 -9.81 4.17 1.94
N MET A 224 -8.67 3.51 2.01
CA MET A 224 -8.02 3.21 3.28
C MET A 224 -7.05 4.29 3.75
N ASP A 225 -6.48 5.07 2.82
CA ASP A 225 -5.55 6.13 3.18
C ASP A 225 -6.25 7.19 4.04
N PHE A 226 -5.69 7.45 5.23
CA PHE A 226 -6.22 8.38 6.23
C PHE A 226 -7.59 8.00 6.84
N SER A 227 -8.11 6.82 6.53
CA SER A 227 -9.35 6.32 7.14
C SER A 227 -9.09 5.89 8.58
N PHE A 228 -9.94 6.37 9.50
CA PHE A 228 -9.85 6.00 10.90
C PHE A 228 -10.33 4.56 11.10
N ARG A 229 -9.39 3.66 11.41
CA ARG A 229 -9.67 2.24 11.68
C ARG A 229 -9.30 1.92 13.13
N PRO A 230 -10.26 1.90 14.06
CA PRO A 230 -9.96 1.74 15.48
C PRO A 230 -9.39 0.36 15.77
N ALA A 231 -8.43 0.28 16.68
CA ALA A 231 -7.98 -1.00 17.21
C ALA A 231 -9.09 -1.72 18.00
N ASP A 232 -9.01 -3.05 18.07
CA ASP A 232 -9.93 -3.87 18.87
C ASP A 232 -9.75 -3.62 20.37
N TYR A 233 -8.48 -3.50 20.79
CA TYR A 233 -8.10 -3.23 22.16
C TYR A 233 -7.09 -2.10 22.28
N GLN A 234 -6.98 -1.53 23.48
CA GLN A 234 -6.05 -0.46 23.79
C GLN A 234 -5.32 -0.76 25.10
N LEU A 235 -4.00 -0.67 25.06
CA LEU A 235 -3.13 -0.74 26.22
C LEU A 235 -2.58 0.66 26.53
N TYR A 236 -2.13 0.85 27.77
CA TYR A 236 -1.46 2.08 28.18
C TYR A 236 -0.10 1.74 28.75
N TYR A 237 0.85 2.66 28.57
CA TYR A 237 2.14 2.55 29.23
C TYR A 237 1.97 2.69 30.75
N ASP A 238 2.69 1.84 31.47
CA ASP A 238 2.95 1.96 32.91
C ASP A 238 4.47 2.12 33.11
N GLU A 239 4.91 2.26 34.37
CA GLU A 239 6.34 2.46 34.65
C GLU A 239 7.23 1.32 34.10
N ARG A 240 6.71 0.08 34.08
CA ARG A 240 7.46 -1.09 33.62
C ARG A 240 7.44 -1.15 32.10
N SER A 241 6.28 -1.06 31.48
CA SER A 241 6.13 -1.17 30.03
C SER A 241 6.72 0.01 29.27
N ALA A 242 6.88 1.17 29.90
CA ALA A 242 7.62 2.30 29.35
C ALA A 242 9.14 2.07 29.26
N ARG A 243 9.70 1.24 30.14
CA ARG A 243 11.15 0.93 30.19
C ARG A 243 11.49 -0.39 29.51
N ASP A 244 10.56 -1.33 29.50
CA ASP A 244 10.71 -2.67 28.97
C ASP A 244 9.50 -3.03 28.07
N PRO A 245 9.64 -2.89 26.73
CA PRO A 245 8.59 -3.22 25.78
C PRO A 245 8.12 -4.67 25.84
N SER A 246 8.91 -5.60 26.38
CA SER A 246 8.49 -6.99 26.52
C SER A 246 7.29 -7.17 27.45
N GLN A 247 7.09 -6.22 28.38
CA GLN A 247 5.90 -6.17 29.22
C GLN A 247 4.64 -5.94 28.37
N LEU A 248 4.71 -5.11 27.32
CA LEU A 248 3.59 -4.94 26.39
C LEU A 248 3.31 -6.22 25.62
N TRP A 249 4.33 -6.97 25.23
CA TRP A 249 4.15 -8.25 24.53
C TRP A 249 3.41 -9.25 25.41
N MET A 250 3.81 -9.36 26.69
CA MET A 250 3.11 -10.21 27.66
C MET A 250 1.67 -9.76 27.90
N GLN A 251 1.40 -8.45 27.94
CA GLN A 251 0.04 -7.92 28.06
C GLN A 251 -0.79 -8.23 26.81
N ALA A 252 -0.24 -8.00 25.62
CA ALA A 252 -0.89 -8.27 24.34
C ALA A 252 -1.20 -9.76 24.16
N ALA A 253 -0.28 -10.65 24.53
CA ALA A 253 -0.46 -12.09 24.42
C ALA A 253 -1.69 -12.61 25.18
N LYS A 254 -2.15 -11.93 26.24
CA LYS A 254 -3.36 -12.30 27.00
C LYS A 254 -4.67 -12.15 26.20
N PHE A 255 -4.63 -11.42 25.09
CA PHE A 255 -5.79 -11.24 24.20
C PHE A 255 -5.87 -12.28 23.09
N ILE A 256 -4.85 -13.13 22.94
CA ILE A 256 -4.88 -14.29 22.03
C ILE A 256 -5.82 -15.33 22.63
N LYS A 257 -6.94 -15.58 21.95
CA LYS A 257 -7.93 -16.60 22.34
C LYS A 257 -7.54 -17.94 21.73
N GLY A 258 -6.51 -18.57 22.29
CA GLY A 258 -6.15 -19.96 21.99
C GLY A 258 -7.18 -20.94 22.57
#